data_AF-A0A0K2AKY2-F1
#
_entry.id   AF-A0A0K2AKY2-F1
#
_cell.length_a   1.000
_cell.length_b   1.000
_cell.length_c   1.000
_cell.angle_alpha   90.00
_cell.angle_beta   90.00
_cell.angle_gamma   90.00
#
_symmetry.space_group_name_H-M   'P 1'
#
loop_
_entity.id
_entity.type
_entity.pdbx_description
1 polymer ?
#
loop_
_entity_poly.entity_id
_entity_poly.type
_entity_poly.pdbx_seq_one_letter_code
_entity_poly.pdbx_strand_id
1 'polypeptide(L)' 'MDIPHDLIVLERAAEEQRARLAGLEGEEFDAQHRAWREAVQAAQAAFADHATVSGQTTEGVERAVKRAVRQSEEDPAE' A
#
# COMPACT_ATOMS: atom_id res chain seq x y z
N MET A 1 17.59 -3.56 -1.16
CA MET A 1 16.51 -4.38 -0.58
C MET A 1 15.67 -4.80 -1.77
N ASP A 2 15.56 -6.11 -2.01
CA ASP A 2 14.65 -6.61 -3.03
C ASP A 2 13.24 -6.55 -2.45
N ILE A 3 12.34 -5.81 -3.10
CA ILE A 3 10.95 -5.66 -2.64
C ILE A 3 10.07 -6.56 -3.50
N PRO A 4 9.35 -7.52 -2.91
CA PRO A 4 8.43 -8.35 -3.66
C PRO A 4 7.38 -7.47 -4.34
N HIS A 5 7.11 -7.76 -5.62
CA HIS A 5 6.13 -7.03 -6.41
C HIS A 5 4.73 -7.03 -5.76
N ASP A 6 4.35 -8.13 -5.10
CA ASP A 6 3.07 -8.25 -4.40
C ASP A 6 2.89 -7.19 -3.30
N LEU A 7 3.97 -6.80 -2.61
CA LEU A 7 3.92 -5.74 -1.59
C LEU A 7 3.67 -4.37 -2.23
N ILE A 8 4.24 -4.13 -3.41
CA ILE A 8 4.06 -2.90 -4.18
C ILE A 8 2.62 -2.81 -4.69
N VAL A 9 2.06 -3.92 -5.19
CA VAL A 9 0.66 -3.99 -5.64
C VAL A 9 -0.31 -3.73 -4.48
N LEU A 10 -0.07 -4.29 -3.30
CA LEU A 10 -0.91 -4.08 -2.11
C LEU A 10 -0.89 -2.62 -1.64
N GLU A 11 0.28 -1.99 -1.55
CA GLU A 11 0.40 -0.58 -1.17
C GLU A 11 -0.28 0.34 -2.20
N ARG A 12 -0.07 0.07 -3.50
CA ARG A 12 -0.70 0.82 -4.58
C ARG A 12 -2.22 0.71 -4.51
N ALA A 13 -2.76 -0.49 -4.31
CA ALA A 13 -4.19 -0.70 -4.16
C ALA A 13 -4.76 0.08 -2.96
N ALA A 14 -4.03 0.13 -1.84
CA ALA A 14 -4.43 0.93 -0.68
C ALA A 14 -4.44 2.44 -1.00
N GLU A 15 -3.42 2.96 -1.68
CA GLU A 15 -3.38 4.37 -2.08
C GLU A 15 -4.48 4.70 -3.13
N GLU A 16 -4.81 3.78 -4.03
CA GLU A 16 -5.94 3.94 -4.95
C GLU A 16 -7.29 4.01 -4.21
N GLN A 17 -7.52 3.16 -3.20
CA GLN A 17 -8.73 3.25 -2.37
C GLN A 17 -8.77 4.58 -1.59
N ARG A 18 -7.60 5.07 -1.14
CA ARG A 18 -7.48 6.36 -0.49
C ARG A 18 -7.81 7.52 -1.43
N ALA A 19 -7.32 7.48 -2.67
CA ALA A 19 -7.62 8.48 -3.69
C ALA A 19 -9.13 8.53 -3.99
N ARG A 20 -9.82 7.38 -3.99
CA ARG A 20 -11.28 7.29 -4.17
C ARG A 20 -12.09 7.90 -3.03
N LEU A 21 -11.50 8.13 -1.86
CA LEU A 21 -12.19 8.87 -0.78
C LEU A 21 -12.40 10.34 -1.12
N ALA A 22 -11.59 10.90 -2.02
CA ALA A 22 -11.67 12.31 -2.37
C ALA A 22 -13.03 12.64 -3.03
N GLY A 23 -13.78 13.55 -2.43
CA GLY A 23 -15.09 13.98 -2.92
C GLY A 23 -16.26 13.09 -2.52
N LEU A 24 -16.03 12.03 -1.73
CA LEU A 24 -17.11 11.24 -1.14
C LEU A 24 -17.56 11.84 0.19
N GLU A 25 -18.85 11.70 0.48
CA GLU A 25 -19.47 12.12 1.75
C GLU A 25 -20.49 11.08 2.23
N GLY A 26 -20.83 11.12 3.52
CA GLY A 26 -21.85 10.25 4.12
C GLY A 26 -21.55 8.75 4.02
N GLU A 27 -22.57 7.95 3.73
CA GLU A 27 -22.45 6.48 3.68
C GLU A 27 -21.48 5.98 2.61
N GLU A 28 -21.34 6.71 1.49
CA GLU A 28 -20.41 6.33 0.42
C GLU A 28 -18.96 6.53 0.85
N PHE A 29 -18.66 7.62 1.57
CA PHE A 29 -17.37 7.81 2.22
C PHE A 29 -17.10 6.70 3.23
N ASP A 30 -18.07 6.36 4.09
CA ASP A 30 -17.88 5.33 5.11
C ASP A 30 -17.63 3.94 4.51
N ALA A 31 -18.34 3.59 3.43
CA ALA A 31 -18.12 2.34 2.70
C ALA A 31 -16.72 2.30 2.07
N GLN A 32 -16.34 3.35 1.36
CA GLN A 32 -15.02 3.46 0.74
C GLN A 32 -13.90 3.51 1.80
N HIS A 33 -14.16 4.10 2.96
CA HIS A 33 -13.21 4.21 4.07
C HIS A 33 -12.99 2.85 4.77
N ARG A 34 -14.02 1.99 4.82
CA ARG A 34 -13.86 0.59 5.26
C ARG A 34 -13.02 -0.20 4.26
N ALA A 35 -13.31 -0.09 2.96
CA ALA A 35 -12.53 -0.77 1.91
C ALA A 35 -11.05 -0.33 1.92
N TRP A 36 -10.79 0.96 2.09
CA TRP A 36 -9.43 1.48 2.27
C TRP A 36 -8.74 0.89 3.50
N ARG A 37 -9.42 0.84 4.65
CA ARG A 37 -8.85 0.27 5.88
C ARG A 37 -8.55 -1.22 5.76
N GLU A 38 -9.35 -1.98 5.03
CA GLU A 38 -9.09 -3.40 4.75
C GLU A 38 -7.85 -3.57 3.86
N ALA A 39 -7.72 -2.75 2.81
CA ALA A 39 -6.54 -2.75 1.94
C ALA A 39 -5.25 -2.40 2.71
N VAL A 40 -5.29 -1.37 3.58
CA VAL A 40 -4.15 -0.99 4.42
C VAL A 40 -3.77 -2.11 5.39
N GLN A 41 -4.76 -2.78 6.01
CA GLN A 41 -4.47 -3.91 6.91
C GLN A 41 -3.82 -5.08 6.18
N ALA A 42 -4.29 -5.41 4.98
CA ALA A 42 -3.69 -6.46 4.17
C ALA A 42 -2.24 -6.13 3.80
N ALA A 43 -1.96 -4.88 3.39
CA ALA A 43 -0.61 -4.42 3.10
C ALA A 43 0.31 -4.49 4.33
N GLN A 44 -0.15 -4.00 5.49
CA GLN A 44 0.63 -4.05 6.74
C GLN A 44 0.93 -5.47 7.20
N ALA A 45 -0.04 -6.39 7.09
CA ALA A 45 0.18 -7.80 7.40
C ALA A 45 1.26 -8.40 6.49
N ALA A 46 1.18 -8.15 5.18
CA ALA A 46 2.17 -8.62 4.23
C ALA A 46 3.57 -8.02 4.46
N PHE A 47 3.66 -6.74 4.88
CA PHE A 47 4.93 -6.13 5.26
C PHE A 47 5.54 -6.78 6.50
N ALA A 48 4.72 -7.08 7.51
CA ALA A 48 5.17 -7.75 8.74
C ALA A 48 5.65 -9.18 8.47
N ASP A 49 4.94 -9.92 7.62
CA ASP A 49 5.34 -11.26 7.20
C ASP A 49 6.66 -11.22 6.42
N HIS A 50 6.77 -10.31 5.45
CA HIS A 50 8.01 -10.16 4.68
C HIS A 50 9.18 -9.74 5.57
N ALA A 51 8.98 -8.77 6.46
CA ALA A 51 10.00 -8.33 7.42
C ALA A 51 10.49 -9.48 8.30
N THR A 52 9.57 -10.34 8.75
CA THR A 52 9.91 -11.55 9.53
C THR A 52 10.75 -12.52 8.71
N VAL A 53 10.36 -12.81 7.47
CA VAL A 53 11.07 -13.76 6.58
C VAL A 53 12.43 -13.22 6.15
N SER A 54 12.54 -11.91 5.90
CA SER A 54 13.78 -11.27 5.43
C SER A 54 14.73 -10.84 6.56
N GLY A 55 14.30 -10.97 7.83
CA GLY A 55 15.06 -10.49 9.00
C GLY A 55 15.17 -8.97 9.08
N GLN A 56 14.20 -8.26 8.50
CA GLN A 56 14.15 -6.80 8.44
C GLN A 56 13.13 -6.24 9.43
N THR A 57 13.11 -4.92 9.58
CA THR A 57 12.06 -4.24 10.35
C THR A 57 10.87 -3.94 9.44
N THR A 58 9.64 -4.06 9.97
CA THR A 58 8.41 -3.71 9.25
C THR A 58 8.46 -2.27 8.71
N GLU A 59 8.95 -1.32 9.51
CA GLU A 59 9.16 0.08 9.07
C GLU A 59 10.14 0.20 7.89
N GLY A 60 11.19 -0.62 7.87
CA GLY A 60 12.17 -0.64 6.78
C GLY A 60 11.56 -1.14 5.47
N VAL A 61 10.77 -2.21 5.55
CA VAL A 61 10.02 -2.77 4.43
C VAL A 61 8.98 -1.77 3.92
N GLU A 62 8.16 -1.21 4.82
CA GLU A 62 7.13 -0.23 4.47
C GLU A 62 7.72 0.99 3.74
N ARG A 63 8.83 1.55 4.25
CA ARG A 63 9.50 2.69 3.61
C ARG A 63 10.01 2.35 2.22
N ALA A 64 10.55 1.15 2.03
CA ALA A 64 11.07 0.70 0.75
C ALA A 64 9.94 0.43 -0.26
N VAL A 65 8.83 -0.17 0.18
CA VAL A 65 7.62 -0.37 -0.63
C VAL A 65 7.05 0.98 -1.08
N LYS A 66 6.86 1.93 -0.16
CA LYS A 66 6.36 3.29 -0.48
C LYS A 66 7.25 4.02 -1.49
N ARG A 67 8.57 3.85 -1.39
CA ARG A 67 9.50 4.39 -2.38
C ARG A 67 9.31 3.72 -3.75
N ALA A 68 9.17 2.39 -3.78
CA ALA A 68 9.00 1.62 -5.01
C ALA A 68 7.66 1.93 -5.71
N VAL A 69 6.58 2.13 -4.96
CA VAL A 69 5.28 2.60 -5.51
C VAL A 69 5.46 3.94 -6.21
N ARG A 70 6.06 4.93 -5.53
CA ARG A 70 6.30 6.26 -6.13
C ARG A 70 7.12 6.18 -7.40
N GLN A 71 8.21 5.41 -7.40
CA GLN A 71 9.02 5.19 -8.60
C GLN A 71 8.22 4.56 -9.74
N SER A 72 7.37 3.57 -9.43
CA SER A 72 6.51 2.93 -10.44
C SER A 72 5.44 3.86 -11.01
N GLU A 73 5.02 4.88 -10.26
CA GLU A 73 4.08 5.91 -10.69
C GLU A 73 4.76 7.07 -11.44
N GLU A 74 6.03 7.33 -11.14
CA GLU A 74 6.89 8.32 -11.81
C GLU A 74 7.47 7.81 -13.15
N ASP A 75 7.54 6.49 -13.37
CA ASP A 75 7.95 5.84 -14.62
C ASP A 75 6.79 5.33 -15.54
N PRO A 76 5.83 6.18 -16.01
CA PRO A 76 4.98 5.83 -17.15
C PRO A 76 5.53 6.35 -18.50
N ALA A 77 6.81 6.73 -18.59
CA ALA A 77 7.41 7.20 -19.84
C ALA A 77 8.88 6.77 -20.01
N GLU A 78 9.07 5.65 -20.71
CA GLU A 78 10.16 5.51 -21.68
C GLU A 78 9.60 4.98 -23.00
#